data_AF-A0A239KLE9-F1
#
_entry.id   AF-A0A239KLE9-F1
#
_cell.length_a   1.000
_cell.length_b   1.000
_cell.length_c   1.000
_cell.angle_alpha   90.00
_cell.angle_beta   90.00
_cell.angle_gamma   90.00
#
_symmetry.space_group_name_H-M   'P 1'
#
loop_
_entity.id
_entity.type
_entity.pdbx_description
1 polymer ?
#
loop_
_entity_poly.entity_id
_entity_poly.type
_entity_poly.pdbx_seq_one_letter_code
_entity_poly.pdbx_strand_id
1 'polypeptide(L)'
;MDPFHPARRPLAWLPSLLLASVILAMLAHGPISQWPDYHRFADVSRFLGMPHAADVLSNAGFALIALWGWRRLSPRRREAELAPAWPGYRLFLAALLLTACGSAFYHLAPDNSRLVWDRLPIALACAGLLAAVRAECVPGADAGRDCLWLSLAAAASVGWWQVTEGFGAGDLRPYLLLQAAPMLLISLWQGIYRAPRGDRWLAGAALLLYALAKLTEMHDHELLQATGMVSGHTLKHLFASAAAAVLVYRPLRGLSRTAAESTLPCSGRADAAHNDGVKTLL
;
A
#
# COMPACT_ATOMS: atom_id res chain seq x y z
N MET A 1 6.34 23.71 13.43
CA MET A 1 6.28 23.19 14.82
C MET A 1 7.28 22.05 14.94
N ASP A 2 8.05 22.06 16.03
CA ASP A 2 9.22 21.20 16.23
C ASP A 2 8.83 19.71 16.36
N PRO A 3 9.33 18.81 15.49
CA PRO A 3 9.12 17.37 15.63
C PRO A 3 9.70 16.79 16.94
N PHE A 4 10.53 17.53 17.66
CA PHE A 4 11.09 17.14 18.95
C PHE A 4 10.27 17.54 20.18
N HIS A 5 9.02 18.00 20.00
CA HIS A 5 8.15 18.35 21.13
C HIS A 5 8.05 17.17 22.13
N PRO A 6 8.39 17.36 23.42
CA PRO A 6 8.63 16.28 24.38
C PRO A 6 7.45 15.29 24.54
N ALA A 7 6.22 15.79 24.38
CA ALA A 7 5.00 14.97 24.39
C ALA A 7 4.86 13.94 23.25
N ARG A 8 5.63 14.04 22.15
CA ARG A 8 5.55 13.10 21.00
C ARG A 8 6.54 11.94 21.07
N ARG A 9 7.57 12.04 21.92
CA ARG A 9 8.60 11.02 22.08
C ARG A 9 8.04 9.63 22.42
N PRO A 10 7.09 9.44 23.35
CA PRO A 10 6.54 8.10 23.62
C PRO A 10 5.67 7.58 22.46
N LEU A 11 4.91 8.47 21.81
CA LEU A 11 4.00 8.08 20.72
C LEU A 11 4.76 7.63 19.46
N ALA A 12 5.99 8.10 19.26
CA ALA A 12 6.85 7.68 18.16
C ALA A 12 7.27 6.20 18.24
N TRP A 13 7.26 5.59 19.43
CA TRP A 13 7.57 4.16 19.62
C TRP A 13 6.37 3.24 19.40
N LEU A 14 5.15 3.78 19.43
CA LEU A 14 3.91 3.02 19.31
C LEU A 14 3.86 2.12 18.06
N PRO A 15 4.25 2.56 16.85
CA PRO A 15 4.25 1.69 15.67
C PRO A 15 5.16 0.47 15.84
N SER A 16 6.36 0.66 16.39
CA SER A 16 7.30 -0.44 16.63
C SER A 16 6.81 -1.40 17.71
N LEU A 17 6.23 -0.88 18.79
CA LEU A 17 5.68 -1.69 19.88
C LEU A 17 4.48 -2.54 19.40
N LEU A 18 3.58 -1.95 18.62
CA LEU A 18 2.44 -2.68 18.07
C LEU A 18 2.90 -3.72 17.05
N LEU A 19 3.85 -3.39 16.17
CA LEU A 19 4.41 -4.36 15.22
C LEU A 19 5.10 -5.52 15.95
N ALA A 20 5.89 -5.24 16.99
CA ALA A 20 6.50 -6.27 17.83
C ALA A 20 5.46 -7.14 18.53
N SER A 21 4.37 -6.55 19.01
CA SER A 21 3.26 -7.29 19.63
C SER A 21 2.57 -8.23 18.63
N VAL A 22 2.36 -7.78 17.39
CA VAL A 22 1.82 -8.63 16.31
C VAL A 22 2.78 -9.78 16.00
N ILE A 23 4.08 -9.51 15.90
CA ILE A 23 5.10 -10.54 15.69
C ILE A 23 5.07 -11.59 16.80
N LEU A 24 5.06 -11.16 18.07
CA LEU A 24 4.99 -12.06 19.22
C LEU A 24 3.70 -12.91 19.20
N ALA A 25 2.57 -12.32 18.84
CA ALA A 25 1.31 -13.05 18.70
C ALA A 25 1.38 -14.11 17.57
N MET A 26 1.96 -13.77 16.41
CA MET A 26 2.16 -14.71 15.30
C MET A 26 3.16 -15.84 15.66
N LEU A 27 4.19 -15.52 16.45
CA LEU A 27 5.11 -16.53 16.96
C LEU A 27 4.42 -17.49 17.93
N ALA A 28 3.61 -16.97 18.87
CA ALA A 28 2.85 -17.75 19.82
C ALA A 28 1.76 -18.63 19.15
N HIS A 29 1.14 -18.14 18.08
CA HIS A 29 0.17 -18.90 17.28
C HIS A 29 0.81 -20.12 16.57
N GLY A 30 2.10 -20.06 16.25
CA GLY A 30 2.76 -21.06 15.41
C GLY A 30 2.55 -20.82 13.90
N PRO A 31 3.16 -21.66 13.04
CA PRO A 31 3.12 -21.50 11.58
C PRO A 31 1.70 -21.34 11.03
N ILE A 32 1.54 -20.45 10.05
CA ILE A 32 0.28 -20.28 9.33
C ILE A 32 0.44 -20.90 7.94
N SER A 33 -0.18 -22.05 7.73
CA SER A 33 -0.13 -22.76 6.45
C SER A 33 -1.06 -22.16 5.41
N GLN A 34 -0.76 -22.42 4.14
CA GLN A 34 -1.69 -22.17 3.05
C GLN A 34 -2.92 -23.08 3.19
N TRP A 35 -4.06 -22.64 2.67
CA TRP A 35 -5.25 -23.50 2.62
C TRP A 35 -5.05 -24.62 1.58
N PRO A 36 -5.51 -25.86 1.85
CA PRO A 36 -5.35 -26.97 0.91
C PRO A 36 -5.95 -26.70 -0.48
N ASP A 37 -7.10 -26.03 -0.51
CA ASP A 37 -7.85 -25.71 -1.74
C ASP A 37 -7.49 -24.33 -2.31
N TYR A 38 -6.36 -23.72 -1.91
CA TYR A 38 -6.00 -22.34 -2.31
C TYR A 38 -5.91 -22.10 -3.82
N HIS A 39 -5.65 -23.15 -4.60
CA HIS A 39 -5.55 -23.07 -6.06
C HIS A 39 -6.89 -23.31 -6.78
N ARG A 40 -7.94 -23.71 -6.05
CA ARG A 40 -9.22 -24.11 -6.64
C ARG A 40 -10.14 -22.89 -6.75
N PHE A 41 -9.89 -22.05 -7.75
CA PHE A 41 -10.70 -20.85 -8.01
C PHE A 41 -12.10 -21.20 -8.53
N ALA A 42 -13.08 -20.38 -8.15
CA ALA A 42 -14.45 -20.51 -8.62
C ALA A 42 -14.60 -20.16 -10.10
N ASP A 43 -13.79 -19.23 -10.61
CA ASP A 43 -13.85 -18.83 -12.02
C ASP A 43 -13.47 -20.00 -12.92
N VAL A 44 -14.43 -20.50 -13.69
CA VAL A 44 -14.23 -21.53 -14.73
C VAL A 44 -14.40 -20.98 -16.14
N SER A 45 -14.46 -19.65 -16.28
CA SER A 45 -14.67 -18.97 -17.55
C SER A 45 -13.51 -19.21 -18.52
N ARG A 46 -13.82 -19.17 -19.82
CA ARG A 46 -12.85 -19.29 -20.89
C ARG A 46 -13.02 -18.17 -21.90
N PHE A 47 -11.91 -17.57 -22.32
CA PHE A 47 -11.89 -16.53 -23.34
C PHE A 47 -10.70 -16.74 -24.27
N LEU A 48 -10.92 -16.91 -25.57
CA LEU A 48 -9.86 -17.15 -26.57
C LEU A 48 -8.87 -18.28 -26.18
N GLY A 49 -9.37 -19.34 -25.53
CA GLY A 49 -8.56 -20.47 -25.06
C GLY A 49 -7.88 -20.27 -23.70
N MET A 50 -7.96 -19.08 -23.12
CA MET A 50 -7.47 -18.78 -21.77
C MET A 50 -8.40 -19.39 -20.71
N PRO A 51 -7.90 -20.24 -19.78
CA PRO A 51 -8.66 -20.68 -18.61
C PRO A 51 -8.72 -19.56 -17.56
N HIS A 52 -9.70 -19.62 -16.66
CA HIS A 52 -9.88 -18.64 -15.57
C HIS A 52 -9.86 -17.20 -16.09
N ALA A 53 -10.56 -16.96 -17.20
CA ALA A 53 -10.37 -15.74 -17.98
C ALA A 53 -10.74 -14.46 -17.19
N ALA A 54 -11.75 -14.51 -16.32
CA ALA A 54 -12.13 -13.36 -15.50
C ALA A 54 -11.05 -13.05 -14.46
N ASP A 55 -10.51 -14.08 -13.79
CA ASP A 55 -9.42 -13.92 -12.82
C ASP A 55 -8.13 -13.42 -13.49
N VAL A 56 -7.80 -13.93 -14.69
CA VAL A 56 -6.62 -13.49 -15.45
C VAL A 56 -6.79 -12.05 -15.92
N LEU A 57 -7.90 -11.72 -16.57
CA LEU A 57 -8.10 -10.40 -17.19
C LEU A 57 -8.33 -9.28 -16.17
N SER A 58 -8.93 -9.57 -15.01
CA SER A 58 -9.14 -8.58 -13.95
C SER A 58 -7.84 -8.01 -13.38
N ASN A 59 -6.71 -8.71 -13.53
CA ASN A 59 -5.38 -8.20 -13.20
C ASN A 59 -4.93 -6.99 -14.05
N ALA A 60 -5.56 -6.77 -15.21
CA ALA A 60 -5.33 -5.56 -16.01
C ALA A 60 -5.60 -4.27 -15.22
N GLY A 61 -6.49 -4.32 -14.21
CA GLY A 61 -6.73 -3.20 -13.29
C GLY A 61 -5.44 -2.69 -12.63
N PHE A 62 -4.62 -3.59 -12.09
CA PHE A 62 -3.34 -3.22 -11.47
C PHE A 62 -2.39 -2.55 -12.47
N ALA A 63 -2.29 -3.10 -13.68
CA ALA A 63 -1.44 -2.54 -14.73
C ALA A 63 -1.88 -1.13 -15.14
N LEU A 64 -3.19 -0.94 -15.37
CA LEU A 64 -3.75 0.36 -15.73
C LEU A 64 -3.48 1.42 -14.66
N ILE A 65 -3.67 1.07 -13.38
CA ILE A 65 -3.41 1.98 -12.26
C ILE A 65 -1.92 2.28 -12.13
N ALA A 66 -1.04 1.30 -12.32
CA ALA A 66 0.39 1.51 -12.27
C ALA A 66 0.88 2.45 -13.39
N LEU A 67 0.42 2.23 -14.63
CA LEU A 67 0.72 3.10 -15.77
C LEU A 67 0.19 4.52 -15.55
N TRP A 68 -1.05 4.64 -15.06
CA TRP A 68 -1.63 5.92 -14.69
C TRP A 68 -0.80 6.64 -13.63
N GLY A 69 -0.40 5.94 -12.57
CA GLY A 69 0.45 6.48 -11.52
C GLY A 69 1.82 6.92 -12.05
N TRP A 70 2.45 6.13 -12.91
CA TRP A 70 3.72 6.50 -13.54
C TRP A 70 3.59 7.79 -14.35
N ARG A 71 2.54 7.89 -15.19
CA ARG A 71 2.27 9.06 -16.03
C ARG A 71 2.01 10.32 -15.21
N ARG A 72 1.40 10.20 -14.02
CA ARG A 72 0.99 11.34 -13.21
C ARG A 72 2.05 11.78 -12.19
N LEU A 73 2.76 10.83 -11.59
CA LEU A 73 3.74 11.09 -10.52
C LEU A 73 5.17 11.26 -11.03
N SER A 74 5.59 10.50 -12.05
CA SER A 74 6.98 10.54 -12.54
C SER A 74 7.44 11.93 -13.02
N PRO A 75 6.63 12.72 -13.75
CA PRO A 75 7.02 14.08 -14.12
C PRO A 75 7.29 14.99 -12.92
N ARG A 76 6.60 14.72 -11.80
CA ARG A 76 6.64 15.50 -10.56
C ARG A 76 7.63 14.98 -9.53
N ARG A 77 8.39 13.93 -9.85
CA ARG A 77 9.28 13.22 -8.91
C ARG A 77 10.40 14.06 -8.27
N ARG A 78 10.67 15.25 -8.83
CA ARG A 78 11.67 16.20 -8.31
C ARG A 78 11.05 17.33 -7.49
N GLU A 79 9.72 17.43 -7.45
CA GLU A 79 9.03 18.40 -6.61
C GLU A 79 9.26 18.06 -5.14
N ALA A 80 9.50 19.07 -4.30
CA ALA A 80 9.94 18.88 -2.91
C ALA A 80 9.01 17.99 -2.08
N GLU A 81 7.70 18.00 -2.39
CA GLU A 81 6.70 17.20 -1.67
C GLU A 81 6.73 15.72 -2.02
N LEU A 82 7.15 15.37 -3.24
CA LEU A 82 7.15 13.99 -3.73
C LEU A 82 8.56 13.38 -3.72
N ALA A 83 9.61 14.20 -3.88
CA ALA A 83 10.98 13.72 -4.04
C ALA A 83 11.45 12.78 -2.91
N PRO A 84 11.20 13.07 -1.62
CA PRO A 84 11.60 12.15 -0.53
C PRO A 84 10.88 10.80 -0.59
N ALA A 85 9.63 10.77 -1.03
CA ALA A 85 8.79 9.57 -1.08
C ALA A 85 8.88 8.81 -2.42
N TRP A 86 9.46 9.44 -3.46
CA TRP A 86 9.50 8.90 -4.81
C TRP A 86 10.15 7.50 -4.92
N PRO A 87 11.25 7.17 -4.21
CA PRO A 87 11.80 5.81 -4.25
C PRO A 87 10.77 4.75 -3.85
N GLY A 88 9.93 5.03 -2.85
CA GLY A 88 8.85 4.17 -2.41
C GLY A 88 7.72 4.06 -3.44
N TYR A 89 7.23 5.19 -3.96
CA TYR A 89 6.19 5.18 -5.00
C TYR A 89 6.65 4.49 -6.28
N ARG A 90 7.91 4.66 -6.66
CA ARG A 90 8.51 3.98 -7.80
C ARG A 90 8.51 2.46 -7.60
N LEU A 91 8.90 1.99 -6.41
CA LEU A 91 8.84 0.56 -6.08
C LEU A 91 7.41 0.05 -6.08
N PHE A 92 6.48 0.76 -5.42
CA PHE A 92 5.06 0.40 -5.36
C PHE A 92 4.45 0.25 -6.75
N LEU A 93 4.62 1.24 -7.62
CA LEU A 93 4.05 1.22 -8.96
C LEU A 93 4.71 0.16 -9.86
N ALA A 94 6.03 -0.10 -9.73
CA ALA A 94 6.70 -1.16 -10.47
C ALA A 94 6.20 -2.53 -10.01
N ALA A 95 6.04 -2.69 -8.69
CA ALA A 95 5.47 -3.88 -8.09
C ALA A 95 4.02 -4.11 -8.52
N LEU A 96 3.19 -3.08 -8.70
CA LEU A 96 1.84 -3.24 -9.25
C LEU A 96 1.82 -3.78 -10.69
N LEU A 97 2.73 -3.32 -11.56
CA LEU A 97 2.88 -3.91 -12.91
C LEU A 97 3.29 -5.38 -12.81
N LEU A 98 4.23 -5.69 -11.93
CA LEU A 98 4.67 -7.06 -11.69
C LEU A 98 3.55 -7.92 -11.07
N THR A 99 2.70 -7.37 -10.21
CA THR A 99 1.52 -8.05 -9.67
C THR A 99 0.55 -8.38 -10.80
N ALA A 100 0.29 -7.44 -11.72
CA ALA A 100 -0.57 -7.71 -12.86
C ALA A 100 -0.07 -8.90 -13.69
N CYS A 101 1.23 -8.92 -14.00
CA CYS A 101 1.84 -10.01 -14.77
C CYS A 101 1.93 -11.32 -13.99
N GLY A 102 2.41 -11.27 -12.75
CA GLY A 102 2.64 -12.44 -11.89
C GLY A 102 1.35 -13.12 -11.46
N SER A 103 0.34 -12.34 -11.09
CA SER A 103 -1.00 -12.83 -10.78
C SER A 103 -1.66 -13.43 -12.02
N ALA A 104 -1.61 -12.76 -13.18
CA ALA A 104 -2.13 -13.33 -14.42
C ALA A 104 -1.43 -14.66 -14.78
N PHE A 105 -0.10 -14.71 -14.65
CA PHE A 105 0.68 -15.94 -14.90
C PHE A 105 0.29 -17.08 -13.95
N TYR A 106 0.07 -16.76 -12.67
CA TYR A 106 -0.43 -17.72 -11.69
C TYR A 106 -1.83 -18.23 -12.04
N HIS A 107 -2.77 -17.34 -12.35
CA HIS A 107 -4.16 -17.70 -12.65
C HIS A 107 -4.32 -18.50 -13.95
N LEU A 108 -3.41 -18.37 -14.91
CA LEU A 108 -3.42 -19.20 -16.12
C LEU A 108 -3.25 -20.70 -15.83
N ALA A 109 -2.47 -21.04 -14.80
CA ALA A 109 -2.21 -22.43 -14.41
C ALA A 109 -1.80 -22.49 -12.92
N PRO A 110 -2.78 -22.43 -12.00
CA PRO A 110 -2.52 -22.26 -10.57
C PRO A 110 -1.65 -23.37 -9.97
N ASP A 111 -0.50 -23.00 -9.43
CA ASP A 111 0.34 -23.87 -8.59
C ASP A 111 1.26 -23.02 -7.69
N ASN A 112 1.91 -23.66 -6.72
CA ASN A 112 2.80 -22.98 -5.78
C ASN A 112 4.01 -22.32 -6.45
N SER A 113 4.57 -22.91 -7.52
CA SER A 113 5.72 -22.33 -8.21
C SER A 113 5.38 -21.02 -8.92
N ARG A 114 4.17 -20.93 -9.49
CA ARG A 114 3.66 -19.70 -10.11
C ARG A 114 3.18 -18.70 -9.07
N LEU A 115 2.65 -19.17 -7.94
CA LEU A 115 2.19 -18.33 -6.83
C LEU A 115 3.31 -17.48 -6.22
N VAL A 116 4.58 -17.91 -6.29
CA VAL A 116 5.74 -17.08 -5.93
C VAL A 116 5.73 -15.76 -6.69
N TRP A 117 5.42 -15.81 -7.99
CA TRP A 117 5.41 -14.64 -8.87
C TRP A 117 4.20 -13.73 -8.67
N ASP A 118 3.14 -14.21 -8.04
CA ASP A 118 2.03 -13.36 -7.57
C ASP A 118 2.37 -12.71 -6.21
N ARG A 119 2.83 -13.51 -5.24
CA ARG A 119 3.11 -13.05 -3.88
C ARG A 119 4.26 -12.05 -3.80
N LEU A 120 5.35 -12.29 -4.51
CA LEU A 120 6.54 -11.44 -4.41
C LEU A 120 6.26 -9.98 -4.82
N PRO A 121 5.63 -9.70 -5.97
CA PRO A 121 5.21 -8.35 -6.32
C PRO A 121 4.25 -7.72 -5.31
N ILE A 122 3.29 -8.46 -4.76
CA ILE A 122 2.37 -7.93 -3.74
C ILE A 122 3.16 -7.49 -2.49
N ALA A 123 4.12 -8.30 -2.04
CA ALA A 123 4.99 -7.97 -0.92
C ALA A 123 5.87 -6.74 -1.21
N LEU A 124 6.41 -6.62 -2.43
CA LEU A 124 7.17 -5.44 -2.88
C LEU A 124 6.30 -4.19 -2.98
N ALA A 125 5.02 -4.32 -3.34
CA ALA A 125 4.08 -3.21 -3.34
C ALA A 125 3.87 -2.69 -1.91
N CYS A 126 3.69 -3.59 -0.94
CA CYS A 126 3.60 -3.24 0.47
C CYS A 126 4.88 -2.54 0.96
N ALA A 127 6.05 -3.05 0.59
CA ALA A 127 7.35 -2.45 0.90
C ALA A 127 7.48 -1.02 0.33
N GLY A 128 7.15 -0.83 -0.94
CA GLY A 128 7.20 0.48 -1.60
C GLY A 128 6.24 1.49 -0.96
N LEU A 129 5.03 1.05 -0.62
CA LEU A 129 4.04 1.91 0.02
C LEU A 129 4.48 2.31 1.44
N LEU A 130 4.99 1.38 2.24
CA LEU A 130 5.55 1.68 3.57
C LEU A 130 6.69 2.70 3.49
N ALA A 131 7.65 2.49 2.58
CA ALA A 131 8.76 3.41 2.37
C ALA A 131 8.29 4.81 1.95
N ALA A 132 7.33 4.89 1.01
CA ALA A 132 6.78 6.16 0.53
C ALA A 132 6.08 6.93 1.67
N VAL A 133 5.12 6.30 2.34
CA VAL A 133 4.32 6.97 3.37
C VAL A 133 5.16 7.32 4.60
N ARG A 134 6.13 6.47 4.96
CA ARG A 134 7.06 6.79 6.06
C ARG A 134 7.86 8.04 5.74
N ALA A 135 8.38 8.19 4.52
CA ALA A 135 9.08 9.40 4.10
C ALA A 135 8.20 10.65 4.04
N GLU A 136 6.90 10.51 3.77
CA GLU A 136 5.95 11.63 3.83
C GLU A 136 5.63 12.07 5.26
N CYS A 137 5.56 11.12 6.20
CA CYS A 137 5.04 11.38 7.54
C CYS A 137 6.14 11.59 8.59
N VAL A 138 7.22 10.81 8.51
CA VAL A 138 8.22 10.68 9.58
C VAL A 138 9.45 11.53 9.25
N PRO A 139 9.78 12.55 10.06
CA PRO A 139 10.95 13.38 9.84
C PRO A 139 12.24 12.56 9.78
N GLY A 140 13.07 12.80 8.76
CA GLY A 140 14.36 12.11 8.58
C GLY A 140 14.26 10.66 8.10
N ALA A 141 13.07 10.18 7.72
CA ALA A 141 12.95 8.88 7.07
C ALA A 141 13.60 8.88 5.67
N ASP A 142 14.23 7.76 5.32
CA ASP A 142 14.94 7.56 4.06
C ASP A 142 14.23 6.46 3.27
N ALA A 143 13.41 6.88 2.29
CA ALA A 143 12.67 5.94 1.46
C ALA A 143 13.59 5.01 0.65
N GLY A 144 14.81 5.45 0.29
CA GLY A 144 15.76 4.62 -0.45
C GLY A 144 16.26 3.45 0.40
N ARG A 145 16.69 3.75 1.62
CA ARG A 145 17.10 2.74 2.60
C ARG A 145 15.94 1.83 3.01
N ASP A 146 14.76 2.41 3.24
CA ASP A 146 13.55 1.64 3.59
C ASP A 146 13.18 0.68 2.45
N CYS A 147 13.19 1.15 1.19
CA CYS A 147 12.96 0.29 0.03
C CYS A 147 13.93 -0.89 -0.03
N LEU A 148 15.23 -0.66 0.21
CA LEU A 148 16.22 -1.73 0.18
C LEU A 148 15.89 -2.82 1.21
N TRP A 149 15.75 -2.45 2.49
CA TRP A 149 15.54 -3.42 3.57
C TRP A 149 14.17 -4.09 3.49
N LEU A 150 13.11 -3.34 3.15
CA LEU A 150 11.77 -3.91 3.00
C LEU A 150 11.65 -4.80 1.76
N SER A 151 12.39 -4.53 0.68
CA SER A 151 12.43 -5.43 -0.48
C SER A 151 13.16 -6.73 -0.18
N LEU A 152 14.26 -6.67 0.58
CA LEU A 152 14.95 -7.86 1.08
C LEU A 152 14.02 -8.68 1.99
N ALA A 153 13.29 -8.02 2.90
CA ALA A 153 12.29 -8.67 3.73
C ALA A 153 11.14 -9.27 2.90
N ALA A 154 10.68 -8.60 1.84
CA ALA A 154 9.68 -9.13 0.92
C ALA A 154 10.15 -10.41 0.24
N ALA A 155 11.35 -10.39 -0.36
CA ALA A 155 11.93 -11.55 -1.01
C ALA A 155 12.16 -12.71 -0.02
N ALA A 156 12.73 -12.42 1.15
CA ALA A 156 12.94 -13.39 2.20
C ALA A 156 11.62 -14.00 2.71
N SER A 157 10.55 -13.20 2.83
CA SER A 157 9.25 -13.67 3.29
C SER A 157 8.61 -14.69 2.35
N VAL A 158 8.71 -14.46 1.03
CA VAL A 158 8.17 -15.36 0.01
C VAL A 158 9.07 -16.58 -0.14
N GLY A 159 10.39 -16.40 -0.09
CA GLY A 159 11.35 -17.51 -0.09
C GLY A 159 11.17 -18.44 1.12
N TRP A 160 10.93 -17.86 2.31
CA TRP A 160 10.63 -18.62 3.53
C TRP A 160 9.38 -19.48 3.36
N TRP A 161 8.29 -18.88 2.87
CA TRP A 161 7.09 -19.64 2.57
C TRP A 161 7.38 -20.77 1.56
N GLN A 162 8.02 -20.47 0.42
CA GLN A 162 8.28 -21.48 -0.62
C GLN A 162 9.11 -22.66 -0.09
N VAL A 163 10.13 -22.39 0.73
CA VAL A 163 10.98 -23.43 1.33
C VAL A 163 10.19 -24.27 2.35
N THR A 164 9.45 -23.62 3.25
CA THR A 164 8.67 -24.32 4.29
C THR A 164 7.49 -25.11 3.72
N GLU A 165 6.88 -24.61 2.65
CA GLU A 165 5.84 -25.30 1.88
C GLU A 165 6.42 -26.57 1.22
N GLY A 166 7.66 -26.50 0.71
CA GLY A 166 8.37 -27.67 0.17
C GLY A 166 8.61 -28.80 1.18
N PHE A 167 8.58 -28.49 2.48
CA PHE A 167 8.64 -29.48 3.56
C PHE A 167 7.25 -29.89 4.09
N GLY A 168 6.16 -29.45 3.45
CA GLY A 168 4.78 -29.75 3.85
C GLY A 168 4.29 -29.00 5.08
N ALA A 169 5.06 -28.05 5.62
CA ALA A 169 4.67 -27.23 6.76
C ALA A 169 3.93 -25.97 6.31
N GLY A 170 4.53 -25.22 5.38
CA GLY A 170 4.05 -23.92 4.89
C GLY A 170 3.96 -22.85 5.99
N ASP A 171 4.78 -21.80 5.93
CA ASP A 171 4.71 -20.71 6.89
C ASP A 171 4.60 -19.34 6.22
N LEU A 172 3.38 -18.80 6.24
CA LEU A 172 3.03 -17.51 5.65
C LEU A 172 3.22 -16.33 6.60
N ARG A 173 3.60 -16.53 7.86
CA ARG A 173 3.63 -15.44 8.84
C ARG A 173 4.48 -14.24 8.39
N PRO A 174 5.72 -14.40 7.88
CA PRO A 174 6.50 -13.24 7.44
C PRO A 174 5.84 -12.50 6.27
N TYR A 175 5.22 -13.24 5.34
CA TYR A 175 4.52 -12.67 4.19
C TYR A 175 3.26 -11.90 4.62
N LEU A 176 2.44 -12.51 5.47
CA LEU A 176 1.22 -11.90 6.03
C LEU A 176 1.53 -10.67 6.88
N LEU A 177 2.62 -10.71 7.66
CA LEU A 177 3.08 -9.56 8.43
C LEU A 177 3.40 -8.37 7.52
N LEU A 178 4.14 -8.60 6.44
CA LEU A 178 4.49 -7.55 5.50
C LEU A 178 3.26 -7.02 4.75
N GLN A 179 2.27 -7.86 4.50
CA GLN A 179 1.01 -7.47 3.88
C GLN A 179 0.10 -6.66 4.84
N ALA A 180 0.09 -7.00 6.13
CA ALA A 180 -0.66 -6.30 7.17
C ALA A 180 0.00 -4.98 7.61
N ALA A 181 1.34 -4.90 7.55
CA ALA A 181 2.11 -3.76 8.00
C ALA A 181 1.66 -2.41 7.40
N PRO A 182 1.39 -2.27 6.08
CA PRO A 182 0.83 -1.05 5.53
C PRO A 182 -0.46 -0.59 6.22
N MET A 183 -1.39 -1.49 6.51
CA MET A 183 -2.69 -1.15 7.10
C MET A 183 -2.53 -0.55 8.51
N LEU A 184 -1.61 -1.12 9.29
CA LEU A 184 -1.29 -0.69 10.64
C LEU A 184 -0.43 0.58 10.63
N LEU A 185 0.75 0.50 10.00
CA LEU A 185 1.78 1.53 10.13
C LEU A 185 1.42 2.83 9.42
N ILE A 186 0.76 2.77 8.25
CA ILE A 186 0.33 3.99 7.54
C ILE A 186 -0.68 4.76 8.37
N SER A 187 -1.69 4.08 8.90
CA SER A 187 -2.71 4.66 9.79
C SER A 187 -2.07 5.32 11.01
N LEU A 188 -1.12 4.64 11.65
CA LEU A 188 -0.41 5.15 12.83
C LEU A 188 0.45 6.36 12.48
N TRP A 189 1.30 6.29 11.45
CA TRP A 189 2.15 7.41 11.06
C TRP A 189 1.32 8.64 10.67
N GLN A 190 0.27 8.45 9.88
CA GLN A 190 -0.61 9.56 9.51
C GLN A 190 -1.36 10.16 10.70
N GLY A 191 -1.72 9.35 11.69
CA GLY A 191 -2.32 9.80 12.95
C GLY A 191 -1.33 10.61 13.82
N ILE A 192 -0.18 10.00 14.13
CA ILE A 192 0.87 10.53 15.01
C ILE A 192 1.47 11.82 14.45
N TYR A 193 1.78 11.82 13.15
CA TYR A 193 2.40 12.96 12.46
C TYR A 193 1.37 13.91 11.86
N ARG A 194 0.07 13.69 12.14
CA ARG A 194 -1.05 14.58 11.78
C ARG A 194 -1.06 14.92 10.28
N ALA A 195 -0.97 13.88 9.45
CA ALA A 195 -1.17 14.02 8.02
C ALA A 195 -2.50 14.74 7.72
N PRO A 196 -2.60 15.47 6.59
CA PRO A 196 -3.81 16.19 6.22
C PRO A 196 -5.05 15.29 6.33
N ARG A 197 -6.17 15.83 6.85
CA ARG A 197 -7.41 15.05 7.05
C ARG A 197 -7.82 14.30 5.78
N GLY A 198 -7.68 14.96 4.62
CA GLY A 198 -7.96 14.39 3.32
C GLY A 198 -7.15 13.13 3.00
N ASP A 199 -5.86 13.12 3.36
CA ASP A 199 -4.97 12.00 3.09
C ASP A 199 -5.30 10.80 3.97
N ARG A 200 -5.73 11.06 5.21
CA ARG A 200 -6.20 10.03 6.15
C ARG A 200 -7.51 9.39 5.69
N TRP A 201 -8.44 10.20 5.17
CA TRP A 201 -9.68 9.68 4.59
C TRP A 201 -9.41 8.81 3.36
N LEU A 202 -8.49 9.22 2.49
CA LEU A 202 -8.11 8.42 1.33
C LEU A 202 -7.40 7.12 1.75
N ALA A 203 -6.51 7.15 2.74
CA ALA A 203 -5.90 5.95 3.29
C ALA A 203 -6.94 5.00 3.93
N GLY A 204 -7.92 5.56 4.66
CA GLY A 204 -9.05 4.80 5.21
C GLY A 204 -9.95 4.19 4.14
N ALA A 205 -10.21 4.93 3.05
CA ALA A 205 -10.97 4.42 1.90
C ALA A 205 -10.21 3.28 1.19
N ALA A 206 -8.90 3.41 1.00
CA ALA A 206 -8.06 2.34 0.45
C ALA A 206 -8.06 1.09 1.36
N LEU A 207 -8.02 1.28 2.68
CA LEU A 207 -8.12 0.18 3.64
C LEU A 207 -9.48 -0.52 3.57
N LEU A 208 -10.57 0.24 3.48
CA LEU A 208 -11.91 -0.32 3.31
C LEU A 208 -12.03 -1.12 2.02
N LEU A 209 -11.54 -0.59 0.90
CA LEU A 209 -11.52 -1.30 -0.39
C LEU A 209 -10.70 -2.59 -0.30
N TYR A 210 -9.55 -2.57 0.37
CA TYR A 210 -8.75 -3.77 0.58
C TYR A 210 -9.47 -4.79 1.48
N ALA A 211 -10.14 -4.35 2.53
CA ALA A 211 -10.96 -5.22 3.38
C ALA A 211 -12.09 -5.88 2.58
N LEU A 212 -12.77 -5.11 1.71
CA LEU A 212 -13.76 -5.66 0.78
C LEU A 212 -13.14 -6.68 -0.17
N ALA A 213 -11.93 -6.42 -0.70
CA ALA A 213 -11.22 -7.39 -1.53
C ALA A 213 -10.96 -8.71 -0.80
N LYS A 214 -10.59 -8.67 0.48
CA LYS A 214 -10.39 -9.87 1.31
C LYS A 214 -11.69 -10.59 1.62
N LEU A 215 -12.77 -9.86 1.86
CA LEU A 215 -14.09 -10.45 2.05
C LEU A 215 -14.56 -11.16 0.78
N THR A 216 -14.39 -10.57 -0.39
CA THR A 216 -14.78 -11.22 -1.65
C THR A 216 -13.88 -12.42 -1.97
N GLU A 217 -12.58 -12.36 -1.66
CA GLU A 217 -11.66 -13.51 -1.77
C GLU A 217 -12.12 -14.71 -0.93
N MET A 218 -12.60 -14.46 0.28
CA MET A 218 -13.12 -15.52 1.17
C MET A 218 -14.44 -16.13 0.68
N HIS A 219 -15.19 -15.39 -0.15
CA HIS A 219 -16.51 -15.79 -0.65
C HIS A 219 -16.48 -16.03 -2.17
N ASP A 220 -15.37 -16.59 -2.67
CA ASP A 220 -15.12 -16.73 -4.10
C ASP A 220 -16.24 -17.49 -4.83
N HIS A 221 -16.58 -18.68 -4.33
CA HIS A 221 -17.58 -19.55 -4.92
C HIS A 221 -19.01 -19.06 -4.64
N GLU A 222 -19.27 -18.57 -3.44
CA GLU A 222 -20.58 -18.06 -3.02
C GLU A 222 -21.00 -16.86 -3.88
N LEU A 223 -20.06 -15.95 -4.18
CA LEU A 223 -20.33 -14.80 -5.05
C LEU A 223 -20.57 -15.22 -6.49
N LEU A 224 -19.82 -16.20 -7.01
CA LEU A 224 -20.08 -16.72 -8.35
C LEU A 224 -21.45 -17.41 -8.43
N GLN A 225 -21.80 -18.21 -7.42
CA GLN A 225 -23.12 -18.87 -7.36
C GLN A 225 -24.26 -17.87 -7.26
N ALA A 226 -24.10 -16.78 -6.50
CA ALA A 226 -25.12 -15.75 -6.33
C ALA A 226 -25.28 -14.84 -7.55
N THR A 227 -24.18 -14.49 -8.23
CA THR A 227 -24.20 -13.54 -9.35
C THR A 227 -24.30 -14.21 -10.72
N GLY A 228 -23.89 -15.48 -10.83
CA GLY A 228 -23.82 -16.23 -12.08
C GLY A 228 -22.76 -15.73 -13.09
N MET A 229 -22.02 -14.67 -12.77
CA MET A 229 -21.14 -13.99 -13.72
C MET A 229 -19.76 -13.65 -13.17
N VAL A 230 -19.65 -13.29 -11.89
CA VAL A 230 -18.41 -12.75 -11.32
C VAL A 230 -18.03 -13.51 -10.04
N SER A 231 -16.82 -14.06 -10.02
CA SER A 231 -16.27 -14.72 -8.85
C SER A 231 -15.83 -13.71 -7.79
N GLY A 232 -15.78 -14.13 -6.54
CA GLY A 232 -15.28 -13.27 -5.47
C GLY A 232 -13.79 -12.95 -5.62
N HIS A 233 -13.01 -13.82 -6.26
CA HIS A 233 -11.60 -13.59 -6.56
C HIS A 233 -11.40 -12.58 -7.69
N THR A 234 -12.26 -12.59 -8.71
CA THR A 234 -12.31 -11.51 -9.72
C THR A 234 -12.64 -10.18 -9.04
N LEU A 235 -13.64 -10.14 -8.14
CA LEU A 235 -13.98 -8.92 -7.39
C LEU A 235 -12.84 -8.46 -6.47
N LYS A 236 -12.08 -9.39 -5.89
CA LYS A 236 -10.88 -9.08 -5.09
C LYS A 236 -9.89 -8.28 -5.92
N HIS A 237 -9.58 -8.70 -7.15
CA HIS A 237 -8.67 -7.96 -8.04
C HIS A 237 -9.17 -6.54 -8.32
N LEU A 238 -10.47 -6.38 -8.57
CA LEU A 238 -11.07 -5.07 -8.85
C LEU A 238 -11.03 -4.15 -7.63
N PHE A 239 -11.41 -4.63 -6.45
CA PHE A 239 -11.36 -3.85 -5.21
C PHE A 239 -9.92 -3.51 -4.80
N ALA A 240 -8.98 -4.45 -4.93
CA ALA A 240 -7.57 -4.18 -4.66
C ALA A 240 -6.96 -3.19 -5.67
N SER A 241 -7.33 -3.27 -6.94
CA SER A 241 -6.95 -2.28 -7.96
C SER A 241 -7.52 -0.90 -7.66
N ALA A 242 -8.77 -0.82 -7.21
CA ALA A 242 -9.39 0.44 -6.77
C ALA A 242 -8.68 1.01 -5.54
N ALA A 243 -8.30 0.17 -4.56
CA ALA A 243 -7.49 0.61 -3.42
C ALA A 243 -6.15 1.19 -3.86
N ALA A 244 -5.47 0.54 -4.81
CA ALA A 244 -4.23 1.06 -5.40
C ALA A 244 -4.46 2.41 -6.11
N ALA A 245 -5.58 2.58 -6.82
CA ALA A 245 -5.93 3.84 -7.48
C ALA A 245 -6.07 4.98 -6.47
N VAL A 246 -6.73 4.73 -5.33
CA VAL A 246 -6.86 5.70 -4.23
C VAL A 246 -5.49 6.08 -3.67
N LEU A 247 -4.61 5.11 -3.48
CA LEU A 247 -3.25 5.34 -2.96
C LEU A 247 -2.36 6.13 -3.92
N VAL A 248 -2.52 5.94 -5.23
CA VAL A 248 -1.84 6.74 -6.26
C VAL A 248 -2.43 8.15 -6.36
N TYR A 249 -3.75 8.29 -6.20
CA TYR A 249 -4.43 9.58 -6.23
C TYR A 249 -4.02 10.51 -5.07
N ARG A 250 -3.81 9.94 -3.87
CA ARG A 250 -3.51 10.69 -2.64
C ARG A 250 -2.37 11.69 -2.79
N PRO A 251 -1.14 11.32 -3.20
CA PRO A 251 -0.05 12.29 -3.39
C PRO A 251 -0.34 13.32 -4.48
N LEU A 252 -1.10 12.98 -5.54
CA LEU A 252 -1.47 13.95 -6.59
C LEU A 252 -2.31 15.10 -6.05
N ARG A 253 -3.21 14.81 -5.11
CA ARG A 253 -4.04 15.81 -4.45
C ARG A 253 -3.18 16.78 -3.62
N GLY A 254 -2.17 16.27 -2.92
CA GLY A 254 -1.21 17.08 -2.17
C GLY A 254 -0.51 18.10 -3.09
N LEU A 255 0.07 17.60 -4.18
CA LEU A 255 0.80 18.41 -5.16
C LEU A 255 -0.07 19.51 -5.79
N SER A 256 -1.34 19.20 -6.09
CA SER A 256 -2.28 20.20 -6.63
C SER A 256 -2.64 21.31 -5.65
N ARG A 257 -2.71 21.01 -4.34
CA ARG A 257 -3.00 22.02 -3.32
C ARG A 257 -1.84 23.01 -3.18
N THR A 258 -0.62 22.51 -3.12
CA THR A 258 0.57 23.35 -2.95
C THR A 258 0.83 24.23 -4.16
N ALA A 259 0.58 23.71 -5.37
CA ALA A 259 0.60 24.53 -6.58
C ALA A 259 -0.40 25.69 -6.48
N ALA A 260 -1.64 25.45 -6.04
CA ALA A 260 -2.64 26.50 -5.88
C ALA A 260 -2.24 27.55 -4.81
N GLU A 261 -1.66 27.11 -3.68
CA GLU A 261 -1.17 28.00 -2.63
C GLU A 261 0.01 28.87 -3.10
N SER A 262 0.87 28.36 -3.99
CA SER A 262 1.98 29.13 -4.57
C SER A 262 1.56 30.20 -5.58
N THR A 263 0.34 30.08 -6.15
CA THR A 263 -0.19 31.00 -7.17
C THR A 263 -1.04 32.14 -6.60
N LEU A 264 -1.36 32.13 -5.31
CA LEU A 264 -2.08 33.23 -4.67
C LEU A 264 -1.13 34.44 -4.50
N PRO A 265 -1.51 35.65 -4.95
CA PRO A 265 -0.68 36.83 -4.79
C PRO A 265 -0.43 37.12 -3.30
N CYS A 266 0.80 37.54 -2.98
CA CYS A 266 1.21 38.04 -1.66
C CYS A 266 0.49 39.36 -1.29
N SER A 267 -0.84 39.38 -1.20
CA SER A 267 -1.59 40.49 -0.63
C SER A 267 -2.10 40.07 0.74
N GLY A 268 -1.40 40.48 1.81
CA GLY A 268 -1.89 40.31 3.18
C GLY A 268 -0.85 40.02 4.26
N ARG A 269 0.46 40.09 3.98
CA ARG A 269 1.51 39.92 5.01
C ARG A 269 2.07 41.23 5.59
N ALA A 270 1.51 42.39 5.22
CA ALA A 270 2.09 43.70 5.56
C ALA A 270 1.37 44.52 6.65
N ASP A 271 0.17 44.15 7.13
CA ASP A 271 -0.62 45.05 8.00
C ASP A 271 -0.63 44.69 9.49
N ALA A 272 0.47 44.14 10.02
CA ALA A 272 0.61 43.90 11.46
C ALA A 272 1.90 44.50 12.07
N ALA A 273 2.57 45.42 11.36
CA ALA A 273 3.77 46.08 11.83
C ALA A 273 3.70 47.61 11.66
N HIS A 274 2.58 48.23 12.05
CA HIS A 274 2.54 49.68 12.23
C HIS A 274 1.42 50.13 13.16
N ASN A 275 1.52 49.80 14.46
CA ASN A 275 0.80 50.57 15.48
C ASN A 275 1.48 50.51 16.86
N ASP A 276 2.76 50.86 16.93
CA ASP A 276 3.39 51.31 18.18
C ASP A 276 3.76 52.79 18.01
N GLY A 277 2.73 53.61 17.89
CA GLY A 277 2.80 55.06 17.98
C GLY A 277 2.92 55.49 19.43
N VAL A 278 4.15 55.82 19.82
CA VAL A 278 4.57 56.47 21.06
C VAL A 278 3.56 57.53 21.53
N LYS A 279 2.94 57.31 22.69
CA LYS A 279 2.39 58.36 23.56
C LYS A 279 3.25 58.41 24.83
N THR A 280 4.17 59.35 24.87
CA THR A 280 4.75 59.84 26.13
C THR A 280 4.62 61.36 26.15
N LEU A 281 3.93 61.85 27.18
CA LEU A 281 3.83 63.26 27.58
C LEU A 281 5.16 63.77 28.14
N LEU A 282 5.30 65.11 28.08
CA LEU A 282 6.29 66.01 28.70
C LEU A 282 7.58 66.23 27.91
#